data_AF-A0A6N8G0G8-F1
#
_entry.id   AF-A0A6N8G0G8-F1
#
_cell.length_a   1.000
_cell.length_b   1.000
_cell.length_c   1.000
_cell.angle_alpha   90.00
_cell.angle_beta   90.00
_cell.angle_gamma   90.00
#
_symmetry.space_group_name_H-M   'P 1'
#
loop_
_entity.id
_entity.type
_entity.pdbx_description
1 polymer ?
#
loop_
_entity_poly.entity_id
_entity_poly.type
_entity_poly.pdbx_seq_one_letter_code
_entity_poly.pdbx_strand_id
1 'polypeptide(L)' 'MKPDFDNMSIAELRAYLLAHRNDDEAFYKLVDRFEVRSEDAMLYPCPDTPENIATMEAAIQEYIQLNEKRKE' A
#
# COMPACT_ATOMS: atom_id res chain seq x y z
N MET A 1 26.63 -11.61 -2.38
CA MET A 1 26.61 -10.15 -2.55
C MET A 1 25.23 -9.66 -2.19
N LYS A 2 25.12 -8.57 -1.44
CA LYS A 2 23.83 -7.96 -1.14
C LYS A 2 23.33 -7.21 -2.38
N PRO A 3 22.05 -7.33 -2.76
CA PRO A 3 21.51 -6.55 -3.87
C PRO A 3 21.42 -5.07 -3.52
N ASP A 4 21.37 -4.23 -4.55
CA ASP A 4 21.13 -2.80 -4.40
C ASP A 4 19.62 -2.53 -4.34
N PHE A 5 19.11 -2.30 -3.13
CA PHE A 5 17.69 -2.03 -2.88
C PHE A 5 17.25 -0.64 -3.32
N ASP A 6 18.17 0.30 -3.51
CA ASP A 6 17.84 1.68 -3.92
C ASP A 6 17.50 1.74 -5.41
N ASN A 7 18.07 0.86 -6.22
CA ASN A 7 17.80 0.78 -7.65
C ASN A 7 16.69 -0.21 -8.04
N MET A 8 16.19 -1.02 -7.11
CA MET A 8 15.08 -1.95 -7.38
C MET A 8 13.73 -1.24 -7.51
N SER A 9 12.86 -1.73 -8.38
CA SER A 9 11.44 -1.39 -8.35
C SER A 9 10.74 -1.97 -7.11
N ILE A 10 9.57 -1.44 -6.77
CA ILE A 10 8.73 -1.96 -5.67
C ILE A 10 8.39 -3.45 -5.89
N ALA A 11 8.17 -3.87 -7.15
CA ALA A 11 7.86 -5.25 -7.48
C ALA A 11 9.06 -6.18 -7.21
N GLU A 12 10.26 -5.74 -7.56
CA GLU A 12 11.51 -6.48 -7.31
C GLU A 12 11.83 -6.57 -5.82
N LEU A 13 11.70 -5.47 -5.07
CA LEU A 13 11.85 -5.46 -3.61
C LEU A 13 10.87 -6.41 -2.93
N ARG A 14 9.61 -6.42 -3.36
CA ARG A 14 8.59 -7.33 -2.82
C ARG A 14 8.91 -8.79 -3.12
N ALA A 15 9.35 -9.10 -4.33
CA ALA A 15 9.74 -10.46 -4.71
C ALA A 15 10.95 -10.94 -3.89
N TYR A 16 11.96 -10.07 -3.71
CA TYR A 16 13.12 -10.36 -2.87
C TYR A 16 12.72 -10.61 -1.41
N LEU A 17 11.91 -9.73 -0.82
CA LEU A 17 11.47 -9.87 0.57
C LEU A 17 10.65 -11.15 0.81
N LEU A 18 9.83 -11.57 -0.15
CA LEU A 18 9.09 -12.84 -0.06
C LEU A 18 10.02 -14.05 0.00
N ALA A 19 11.15 -14.01 -0.69
CA ALA A 19 12.18 -15.04 -0.63
C ALA A 19 13.05 -14.91 0.63
N HIS A 20 13.22 -13.70 1.17
CA HIS A 20 14.18 -13.39 2.24
C HIS A 20 13.49 -12.64 3.38
N ARG A 21 12.52 -13.31 4.03
CA ARG A 21 11.59 -12.71 5.00
C ARG A 21 12.22 -12.11 6.26
N ASN A 22 13.48 -12.45 6.55
CA ASN A 22 14.21 -11.98 7.73
C ASN A 22 15.23 -10.86 7.38
N ASP A 23 15.22 -10.35 6.14
CA ASP A 23 16.07 -9.22 5.75
C ASP A 23 15.36 -7.90 6.08
N ASP A 24 15.58 -7.42 7.31
CA ASP A 24 14.96 -6.20 7.81
C ASP A 24 15.30 -4.98 6.95
N GLU A 25 16.49 -4.93 6.34
CA GLU A 25 16.89 -3.82 5.48
C GLU A 25 16.05 -3.76 4.20
N ALA A 26 15.77 -4.90 3.57
CA ALA A 26 14.88 -4.96 2.42
C ALA A 26 13.43 -4.58 2.80
N PHE A 27 13.00 -4.92 4.01
CA PHE A 27 11.70 -4.51 4.54
C PHE A 27 11.62 -2.99 4.71
N TYR A 28 12.58 -2.38 5.42
CA TYR A 28 12.59 -0.93 5.64
C TYR A 28 12.68 -0.16 4.32
N LYS A 29 13.52 -0.60 3.37
CA LYS A 29 13.59 0.00 2.03
C LYS A 29 12.26 -0.04 1.29
N LEU A 30 11.49 -1.11 1.43
CA LEU A 30 10.16 -1.21 0.84
C LEU A 30 9.15 -0.27 1.53
N VAL A 31 9.18 -0.18 2.86
CA VAL A 31 8.31 0.71 3.65
C VAL A 31 8.58 2.18 3.33
N ASP A 32 9.86 2.61 3.28
CA ASP A 32 10.25 3.99 2.94
C ASP A 32 9.64 4.43 1.59
N ARG A 33 9.58 3.52 0.60
CA ARG A 33 8.96 3.82 -0.70
C ARG A 33 7.46 4.04 -0.61
N PHE A 34 6.78 3.41 0.34
CA PHE A 34 5.35 3.62 0.56
C PHE A 34 5.10 4.93 1.30
N GLU A 35 5.94 5.30 2.27
CA GLU A 35 5.83 6.57 2.98
C GLU A 35 5.99 7.76 2.03
N VAL A 36 7.00 7.75 1.16
CA VAL A 36 7.21 8.81 0.15
C VAL A 36 6.04 8.91 -0.84
N ARG A 37 5.42 7.78 -1.20
CA ARG A 37 4.23 7.77 -2.07
C ARG A 37 2.94 8.17 -1.36
N SER A 38 2.97 8.24 -0.03
CA SER A 38 1.80 8.51 0.80
C SER A 38 1.55 10.00 1.07
N GLU A 39 2.47 10.90 0.69
CA GLU A 39 2.24 12.35 0.81
C GLU A 39 0.96 12.81 0.09
N ASP A 40 0.58 12.12 -0.99
CA ASP A 40 -0.68 12.33 -1.73
C ASP A 40 -1.76 11.27 -1.43
N ALA A 41 -1.50 10.33 -0.50
CA ALA A 41 -2.45 9.26 -0.22
C ALA A 41 -3.60 9.77 0.66
N MET A 42 -4.83 9.56 0.20
CA MET A 42 -6.03 9.80 0.99
C MET A 42 -6.07 8.79 2.15
N LEU A 43 -5.66 9.24 3.34
CA LEU A 43 -5.72 8.44 4.56
C LEU A 43 -7.16 8.40 5.06
N TYR A 44 -7.69 7.19 5.23
CA TYR A 44 -8.99 6.96 5.85
C TYR A 44 -8.81 6.75 7.36
N PRO A 45 -9.73 7.27 8.19
CA PRO A 45 -9.67 7.04 9.62
C PRO A 45 -9.83 5.56 9.95
N CYS A 46 -9.27 5.13 11.09
CA CYS A 46 -9.50 3.80 11.63
C CYS A 46 -11.01 3.62 11.91
N PRO A 47 -11.64 2.50 11.51
CA PRO A 47 -13.07 2.27 11.71
C PRO A 47 -13.39 1.84 13.16
N ASP A 48 -13.06 2.68 14.12
CA ASP A 48 -13.24 2.46 15.56
C ASP A 48 -14.48 3.15 16.15
N THR A 49 -15.01 4.16 15.46
CA THR A 49 -16.29 4.82 15.77
C THR A 49 -17.33 4.57 14.69
N PRO A 50 -18.65 4.69 15.01
CA PRO A 50 -19.70 4.59 14.00
C PRO A 50 -19.52 5.57 12.82
N GLU A 51 -19.04 6.77 13.08
CA GLU A 51 -18.78 7.80 12.06
C GLU A 51 -17.63 7.40 11.12
N ASN A 52 -16.55 6.82 11.69
CA ASN A 52 -15.42 6.35 10.91
C ASN A 52 -15.77 5.11 10.09
N ILE A 53 -16.58 4.20 10.65
CA ILE A 53 -17.13 3.05 9.95
C ILE A 53 -17.97 3.51 8.74
N ALA A 54 -18.89 4.46 8.93
CA ALA A 54 -19.72 4.99 7.85
C ALA A 54 -18.87 5.64 6.74
N THR A 55 -17.79 6.34 7.11
CA THR A 55 -16.84 6.92 6.15
C THR A 55 -16.15 5.85 5.31
N MET A 56 -15.69 4.77 5.96
CA MET A 56 -15.06 3.64 5.26
C MET A 56 -16.05 2.90 4.34
N GLU A 57 -17.28 2.68 4.79
CA GLU A 57 -18.33 2.04 4.00
C GLU A 57 -18.64 2.85 2.73
N ALA A 58 -18.78 4.17 2.84
CA ALA A 58 -19.01 5.05 1.70
C ALA A 58 -17.87 4.97 0.66
N ALA A 59 -16.62 4.98 1.13
CA ALA A 59 -15.44 4.88 0.26
C ALA A 59 -15.38 3.53 -0.49
N ILE A 60 -15.72 2.43 0.18
CA ILE A 60 -15.78 1.10 -0.44
C ILE A 60 -16.87 1.07 -1.52
N GLN A 61 -18.06 1.61 -1.23
CA GLN A 61 -19.16 1.67 -2.19
C GLN A 61 -18.79 2.49 -3.44
N GLU A 62 -18.18 3.66 -3.26
CA GLU A 62 -17.71 4.49 -4.36
C GLU A 62 -16.69 3.74 -5.23
N TYR A 63 -15.72 3.07 -4.60
CA TYR A 63 -14.73 2.27 -5.31
C TYR A 63 -15.38 1.15 -6.13
N ILE A 64 -16.38 0.44 -5.59
CA ILE A 64 -17.10 -0.61 -6.31
C ILE A 64 -17.80 -0.02 -7.54
N GLN A 65 -18.55 1.06 -7.38
CA GLN A 65 -19.27 1.73 -8.48
C GLN A 65 -18.32 2.22 -9.57
N LEU A 66 -17.17 2.79 -9.21
CA LEU A 66 -16.16 3.23 -10.17
C LEU A 66 -15.59 2.04 -10.96
N ASN A 67 -15.40 0.90 -10.31
CA ASN A 67 -14.93 -0.32 -10.99
C ASN A 67 -15.97 -0.94 -11.91
N GLU A 68 -17.25 -0.87 -11.56
CA GLU A 68 -18.35 -1.31 -12.42
C GLU A 68 -18.40 -0.45 -13.69
N LYS A 69 -18.39 0.88 -13.55
CA LYS A 69 -18.36 1.81 -14.69
C LYS A 69 -17.16 1.63 -15.61
N ARG A 70 -16.00 1.25 -15.07
CA ARG A 70 -14.78 1.00 -15.87
C ARG A 70 -14.85 -0.29 -16.69
N LYS A 71 -15.79 -1.19 -16.39
CA LYS A 71 -15.98 -2.45 -17.12
C LYS A 71 -16.97 -2.33 -18.28
N GLU A 72 -17.77 -1.27 -18.30
CA GLU A 72 -18.71 -0.91 -19.38
C GLU A 72 -17.98 -0.19 -20.53
#